data_AF-X1LG82-F1
#
_entry.id   AF-X1LG82-F1
#
_cell.length_a   1.000
_cell.length_b   1.000
_cell.length_c   1.000
_cell.angle_alpha   90.00
_cell.angle_beta   90.00
_cell.angle_gamma   90.00
#
_symmetry.space_group_name_H-M   'P 1'
#
loop_
_entity.id
_entity.type
_entity.pdbx_description
1 polymer ?
#
loop_
_entity_poly.entity_id
_entity_poly.type
_entity_poly.pdbx_seq_one_letter_code
_entity_poly.pdbx_strand_id
1 'polypeptide(L)'
;MTEELKPTEERADKGKVISSFTILKCKTDVIETPDGKRHFESECLDKHARDYFSSCFEEEAILRINPKVILGEPPVEPPVETPVTES
;
A
#
# COMPACT_ATOMS: atom_id res chain seq x y z
N MET A 1 7.81 -3.25 -17.07
CA MET A 1 7.24 -2.08 -17.76
C MET A 1 6.17 -1.54 -16.84
N THR A 2 6.52 -0.52 -16.06
CA THR A 2 5.60 0.11 -15.10
C THR A 2 4.79 1.11 -15.90
N GLU A 3 3.59 0.73 -16.31
CA GLU A 3 2.69 1.60 -17.04
C GLU A 3 2.14 2.62 -16.03
N GLU A 4 2.70 3.83 -16.08
CA GLU A 4 2.19 4.96 -15.29
C GLU A 4 0.82 5.34 -15.84
N LEU A 5 -0.23 4.87 -15.17
CA LEU A 5 -1.61 5.29 -15.40
C LEU A 5 -1.71 6.79 -15.14
N LYS A 6 -1.62 7.59 -16.20
CA LYS A 6 -1.83 9.03 -16.14
C LYS A 6 -3.24 9.30 -15.57
N PRO A 7 -3.37 10.16 -14.54
CA PRO A 7 -4.68 10.57 -14.04
C PRO A 7 -5.44 11.26 -15.18
N THR A 8 -6.63 10.76 -15.52
CA THR A 8 -7.51 11.42 -16.48
C THR A 8 -8.02 12.74 -15.88
N GLU A 9 -7.82 13.82 -16.62
CA GLU A 9 -8.14 15.22 -16.24
C GLU A 9 -9.64 15.51 -15.95
N GLU A 10 -10.53 14.51 -16.03
CA GLU A 10 -11.98 14.68 -15.91
C GLU A 10 -12.51 14.70 -14.44
N ARG A 11 -11.62 14.60 -13.43
CA ARG A 11 -11.99 14.64 -12.00
C ARG A 11 -11.62 15.95 -11.28
N ALA A 12 -11.32 17.02 -12.03
CA ALA A 12 -10.76 18.27 -11.50
C ALA A 12 -11.58 18.95 -10.36
N ASP A 13 -12.89 18.70 -10.24
CA ASP A 13 -13.74 19.22 -9.15
C ASP A 13 -13.77 18.35 -7.88
N LYS A 14 -13.12 17.16 -7.85
CA LYS A 14 -13.30 16.15 -6.77
C LYS A 14 -12.08 15.86 -5.92
N GLY A 15 -10.94 16.49 -6.21
CA GLY A 15 -9.68 16.29 -5.46
C GLY A 15 -8.59 15.62 -6.29
N LYS A 16 -7.40 15.50 -5.68
CA LYS A 16 -6.20 14.95 -6.30
C LYS A 16 -6.07 13.46 -6.01
N VAL A 17 -5.84 12.64 -7.03
CA VAL A 17 -5.43 11.24 -6.84
C VAL A 17 -4.01 11.20 -6.27
N ILE A 18 -3.85 10.67 -5.07
CA ILE A 18 -2.54 10.56 -4.37
C ILE A 18 -1.97 9.14 -4.39
N SER A 19 -2.81 8.13 -4.68
CA SER A 19 -2.39 6.75 -4.86
C SER A 19 -3.47 5.97 -5.62
N SER A 20 -3.08 4.89 -6.29
CA SER A 20 -3.99 3.97 -6.98
C SER A 20 -3.53 2.54 -6.79
N PHE A 21 -4.46 1.62 -6.59
CA PHE A 21 -4.19 0.19 -6.48
C PHE A 21 -5.35 -0.62 -7.03
N THR A 22 -5.09 -1.86 -7.45
CA THR A 22 -6.12 -2.78 -7.92
C THR A 22 -6.32 -3.87 -6.90
N ILE A 23 -7.56 -4.07 -6.47
CA ILE A 23 -7.95 -5.11 -5.51
C ILE A 23 -9.26 -5.74 -5.98
N LEU A 24 -9.37 -7.08 -5.93
CA LEU A 24 -10.59 -7.81 -6.28
C LEU A 24 -11.24 -7.40 -7.63
N LYS A 25 -10.42 -7.10 -8.64
CA LYS A 25 -10.85 -6.60 -9.98
C LYS A 25 -11.50 -5.22 -9.97
N CYS A 26 -11.30 -4.45 -8.90
CA CYS A 26 -11.64 -3.04 -8.81
C CYS A 26 -10.37 -2.20 -8.77
N LYS A 27 -10.26 -1.22 -9.68
CA LYS A 27 -9.24 -0.17 -9.61
C LYS A 27 -9.70 0.86 -8.60
N THR A 28 -8.96 1.01 -7.51
CA THR A 28 -9.27 1.91 -6.40
C THR A 28 -8.27 3.05 -6.35
N ASP A 29 -8.78 4.27 -6.39
CA ASP A 29 -8.01 5.50 -6.26
C ASP A 29 -8.20 6.09 -4.86
N VAL A 30 -7.11 6.56 -4.27
CA VAL A 30 -7.11 7.36 -3.03
C VAL A 30 -7.14 8.82 -3.43
N ILE A 31 -8.20 9.53 -3.08
CA ILE A 31 -8.41 10.92 -3.47
C ILE A 31 -8.25 11.80 -2.24
N GLU A 32 -7.44 12.85 -2.36
CA GLU A 32 -7.32 13.93 -1.38
C GLU A 32 -8.11 15.15 -1.88
N THR A 33 -9.13 15.53 -1.13
CA THR A 33 -10.00 16.66 -1.45
C THR A 33 -9.34 18.00 -1.08
N PRO A 34 -9.79 19.14 -1.65
CA PRO A 34 -9.23 20.45 -1.32
C PRO A 34 -9.32 20.85 0.17
N ASP A 35 -10.27 20.29 0.92
CA ASP A 35 -10.41 20.47 2.37
C ASP A 35 -9.52 19.51 3.19
N GLY A 36 -8.64 18.73 2.52
CA GLY A 36 -7.67 17.84 3.15
C GLY A 36 -8.23 16.50 3.63
N LYS A 37 -9.50 16.19 3.34
CA LYS A 37 -10.07 14.86 3.61
C LYS A 37 -9.62 13.85 2.56
N ARG A 38 -9.79 12.57 2.89
CA ARG A 38 -9.43 11.47 1.99
C ARG A 38 -10.56 10.46 1.90
N HIS A 39 -10.80 9.96 0.70
CA HIS A 39 -11.73 8.87 0.43
C HIS A 39 -11.19 7.94 -0.66
N PHE A 40 -11.79 6.75 -0.74
CA PHE A 40 -11.52 5.79 -1.79
C PHE A 40 -12.60 5.87 -2.86
N GLU A 41 -12.22 5.89 -4.13
CA GLU A 41 -13.13 5.70 -5.27
C GLU A 41 -12.71 4.45 -6.03
N SER A 42 -13.63 3.49 -6.19
CA SER A 42 -13.34 2.22 -6.84
C SER A 42 -14.20 2.03 -8.09
N GLU A 43 -13.54 1.71 -9.19
CA GLU A 43 -14.16 1.29 -10.45
C GLU A 43 -13.94 -0.20 -10.64
N CYS A 44 -15.03 -0.98 -10.69
CA CYS A 44 -14.99 -2.43 -10.78
C CYS A 44 -15.31 -2.92 -12.20
N LEU A 45 -14.64 -3.99 -12.61
CA LEU A 45 -14.79 -4.57 -13.95
C LEU A 45 -16.24 -5.01 -14.27
N ASP A 46 -16.94 -5.56 -13.28
CA ASP A 46 -18.31 -6.07 -13.43
C ASP A 46 -19.09 -6.00 -12.10
N LYS A 47 -20.40 -6.29 -12.18
CA LYS A 47 -21.31 -6.29 -11.02
C LYS A 47 -20.86 -7.27 -9.94
N HIS A 48 -20.37 -8.45 -10.32
CA HIS A 48 -19.96 -9.46 -9.36
C HIS A 48 -18.72 -9.01 -8.58
N ALA A 49 -17.74 -8.41 -9.26
CA ALA A 49 -16.55 -7.83 -8.63
C ALA A 49 -16.93 -6.72 -7.64
N ARG A 50 -17.85 -5.81 -8.04
CA ARG A 50 -18.36 -4.75 -7.18
C ARG A 50 -19.05 -5.29 -5.93
N ASP A 51 -19.97 -6.24 -6.10
CA ASP A 51 -20.75 -6.79 -4.99
C ASP A 51 -19.82 -7.55 -4.02
N TYR A 52 -18.86 -8.30 -4.54
CA TYR A 52 -17.86 -9.00 -3.71
C TYR A 52 -16.92 -8.03 -2.98
N PHE A 53 -16.44 -6.97 -3.65
CA PHE A 53 -15.63 -5.94 -3.00
C PHE A 53 -16.42 -5.20 -1.91
N SER A 54 -17.71 -4.95 -2.13
CA SER A 54 -18.59 -4.30 -1.14
C SER A 54 -18.82 -5.21 0.07
N SER A 55 -19.01 -6.52 -0.13
CA SER A 55 -19.22 -7.45 0.98
C SER A 55 -18.03 -7.51 1.93
N CYS A 56 -16.79 -7.30 1.44
CA CYS A 56 -15.61 -7.20 2.30
C CYS A 56 -15.72 -6.08 3.35
N PHE A 57 -16.41 -4.97 3.04
CA PHE A 57 -16.63 -3.88 4.00
C PHE A 57 -17.83 -4.13 4.92
N GLU A 58 -18.81 -4.91 4.46
CA GLU A 58 -19.98 -5.29 5.27
C GLU A 58 -19.64 -6.38 6.30
N GLU A 59 -18.76 -7.31 5.93
CA GLU A 59 -18.31 -8.41 6.79
C GLU A 59 -17.27 -7.92 7.81
N GLU A 60 -16.01 -7.75 7.39
CA GLU A 60 -14.94 -7.26 8.26
C GLU A 60 -13.76 -6.72 7.45
N ALA A 61 -13.57 -5.40 7.45
CA ALA A 61 -12.41 -4.74 6.85
C ALA A 61 -11.35 -4.42 7.92
N ILE A 62 -10.35 -5.29 8.09
CA ILE A 62 -9.27 -5.08 9.06
C ILE A 62 -8.09 -4.34 8.41
N LEU A 63 -7.89 -3.08 8.78
CA LEU A 63 -6.71 -2.30 8.36
C LEU A 63 -5.55 -2.50 9.35
N ARG A 64 -4.55 -3.29 8.96
CA ARG A 64 -3.31 -3.48 9.74
C ARG A 64 -2.19 -2.63 9.16
N ILE A 65 -1.83 -1.56 9.84
CA ILE A 65 -0.70 -0.68 9.46
C ILE A 65 0.49 -1.04 10.33
N ASN A 66 1.40 -1.84 9.78
CA ASN A 66 2.70 -2.10 10.41
C ASN A 66 3.77 -1.35 9.62
N PRO A 67 4.50 -0.40 10.22
CA PRO A 67 5.69 0.13 9.57
C PRO A 67 6.68 -1.02 9.36
N LYS A 68 7.37 -1.05 8.22
CA LYS A 68 8.51 -1.95 8.07
C LYS A 68 9.60 -1.50 9.04
N VAL A 69 9.63 -2.09 10.22
CA VAL A 69 10.76 -1.96 11.14
C VAL A 69 11.91 -2.75 10.53
N ILE A 70 12.81 -2.05 9.83
CA ILE A 70 14.12 -2.61 9.52
C ILE A 70 14.87 -2.61 10.84
N LEU A 71 14.82 -3.72 11.58
CA LEU A 71 15.75 -3.97 12.66
C LEU A 71 17.12 -4.07 11.99
N GLY A 72 17.95 -3.02 12.10
CA GLY A 72 19.33 -3.08 11.62
C GLY A 72 20.01 -4.32 12.22
N GLU A 73 20.77 -5.05 11.41
CA GLU A 73 21.56 -6.18 11.89
C GLU A 73 22.34 -5.77 13.15
N PRO A 74 22.34 -6.60 14.21
CA PRO A 74 23.18 -6.31 15.36
C PRO A 74 24.63 -6.17 14.87
N PRO A 75 25.42 -5.23 15.43
CA PRO A 75 26.80 -5.05 15.03
C PRO A 75 27.53 -6.39 15.14
N VAL A 76 28.16 -6.83 14.04
CA VAL A 76 28.99 -8.03 14.03
C VAL A 76 30.11 -7.82 15.05
N GLU A 77 30.09 -8.56 16.15
CA GLU A 77 31.20 -8.58 17.10
C GLU A 77 32.48 -9.02 16.37
N PRO A 78 33.62 -8.33 16.58
CA PRO A 78 34.87 -8.72 15.95
C PRO A 78 35.26 -10.13 16.41
N PRO A 79 35.86 -10.95 15.53
CA PRO A 79 36.27 -12.30 15.88
C PRO A 79 37.27 -12.25 17.04
N VAL A 80 36.99 -13.04 18.09
CA VAL A 80 37.92 -13.25 19.20
C VAL A 80 39.15 -13.95 18.64
N GLU A 81 40.29 -13.25 18.58
CA GLU A 81 41.58 -13.87 18.31
C GLU A 81 41.88 -14.88 19.41
N THR A 82 41.84 -16.17 19.09
CA THR A 82 42.34 -17.23 19.97
C THR A 82 43.84 -17.04 20.15
N PRO A 83 44.37 -17.01 21.39
CA PRO A 83 45.79 -16.86 21.61
C PRO A 83 46.52 -18.07 21.02
N VAL A 84 47.53 -17.79 20.19
CA VAL A 84 48.41 -18.80 19.60
C VAL A 84 49.20 -19.44 20.74
N THR A 85 48.87 -20.67 21.13
CA THR A 85 49.78 -21.48 21.95
C THR A 85 50.92 -21.98 21.09
N GLU A 86 52.10 -21.41 21.34
CA GLU A 86 53.41 -21.86 20.89
C GLU A 86 53.64 -23.32 21.33
N SER A 87 54.14 -24.16 20.42
CA SER A 87 54.70 -25.48 20.70
C SER A 87 55.82 -25.78 19.72
#